data_AF-A0AA38PDC0-F1
#
_entry.id   AF-A0AA38PDC0-F1
#
_cell.length_a   1.000
_cell.length_b   1.000
_cell.length_c   1.000
_cell.angle_alpha   90.00
_cell.angle_beta   90.00
_cell.angle_gamma   90.00
#
_symmetry.space_group_name_H-M   'P 1'
#
loop_
_entity.id
_entity.type
_entity.pdbx_description
1 polymer ?
#
loop_
_entity_poly.entity_id
_entity_poly.type
_entity_poly.pdbx_seq_one_letter_code
_entity_poly.pdbx_strand_id
1 'polypeptide(L)'
;MQPVETHDLSVYYGHGKTPRLGYDGDRPFDVASHFDGGKNVDSPTFDYLTEYTSVTIIVITIMNNQILPDELFSNVRLTSLAAVEESLVRVEALVYVNHHRLDALVLELLQTNQSAFPAVISCVQDDTFEILQRHISSLFSAEPQQFASSTAHRLLTNLSRFLHFVDLPHSASLDLIRSKYPVVDNATLVIESLVTTDFCEDVPVSQGRADFAALRATRTKQKGKSHNRKVSMVLDPKLFKIVGLELPLSRVEADNAILQLLGELKMISDHYLVYLRNPC
;
A
#
# COMPACT_ATOMS: atom_id res chain seq x y z
N MET A 1 43.38 11.84 35.95
CA MET A 1 43.62 11.19 34.65
C MET A 1 43.75 9.70 34.92
N GLN A 2 42.68 8.95 34.65
CA GLN A 2 42.62 7.49 34.78
C GLN A 2 42.53 6.87 33.38
N PRO A 3 43.07 5.67 33.16
CA PRO A 3 43.10 5.03 31.84
C PRO A 3 41.71 4.46 31.48
N VAL A 4 41.40 4.52 30.20
CA VAL A 4 40.19 3.97 29.58
C VAL A 4 40.41 2.47 29.35
N GLU A 5 39.57 1.66 29.98
CA GLU A 5 39.44 0.23 29.69
C GLU A 5 38.66 0.04 28.37
N THR A 6 39.30 -0.61 27.40
CA THR A 6 38.65 -1.08 26.18
C THR A 6 37.96 -2.41 26.47
N HIS A 7 36.63 -2.43 26.46
CA HIS A 7 35.86 -3.67 26.52
C HIS A 7 35.77 -4.31 25.14
N ASP A 8 36.20 -5.58 25.14
CA ASP A 8 36.17 -6.57 24.09
C ASP A 8 34.72 -7.05 23.85
N LEU A 9 34.19 -6.88 22.65
CA LEU A 9 32.89 -7.42 22.23
C LEU A 9 33.13 -8.63 21.34
N SER A 10 33.30 -9.78 21.97
CA SER A 10 33.20 -11.08 21.32
C SER A 10 31.71 -11.40 21.06
N VAL A 11 31.32 -11.47 19.78
CA VAL A 11 29.98 -11.93 19.38
C VAL A 11 30.02 -13.44 19.13
N TYR A 12 29.21 -14.14 19.91
CA TYR A 12 28.90 -15.56 19.84
C TYR A 12 28.29 -15.94 18.48
N TYR A 13 28.89 -16.92 17.78
CA TYR A 13 28.23 -17.64 16.70
C TYR A 13 27.45 -18.82 17.28
N GLY A 14 26.12 -18.68 17.36
CA GLY A 14 25.21 -19.78 17.67
C GLY A 14 24.94 -20.63 16.43
N HIS A 15 25.55 -21.81 16.37
CA HIS A 15 25.17 -22.89 15.47
C HIS A 15 23.80 -23.47 15.87
N GLY A 16 22.82 -23.42 14.95
CA GLY A 16 21.59 -24.21 15.03
C GLY A 16 21.44 -25.10 13.80
N LYS A 17 21.81 -26.38 13.93
CA LYS A 17 21.44 -27.45 12.97
C LYS A 17 20.10 -28.08 13.41
N THR A 18 19.14 -28.09 12.47
CA THR A 18 18.16 -29.13 11.99
C THR A 18 18.09 -30.50 12.72
N PRO A 19 17.16 -31.48 12.45
CA PRO A 19 16.13 -31.62 11.38
C PRO A 19 14.80 -32.34 11.81
N ARG A 20 13.88 -32.61 10.86
CA ARG A 20 13.21 -33.93 10.69
C ARG A 20 12.41 -34.03 9.36
N LEU A 21 12.96 -34.77 8.41
CA LEU A 21 12.22 -35.44 7.32
C LEU A 21 12.33 -36.95 7.61
N GLY A 22 11.19 -37.63 7.61
CA GLY A 22 11.10 -39.07 7.86
C GLY A 22 11.57 -39.90 6.66
N TYR A 23 12.33 -40.94 6.97
CA TYR A 23 12.62 -42.07 6.08
C TYR A 23 11.55 -43.15 6.27
N ASP A 24 11.18 -43.84 5.19
CA ASP A 24 11.39 -45.29 5.08
C ASP A 24 11.02 -45.79 3.67
N GLY A 25 11.86 -46.67 3.11
CA GLY A 25 11.62 -47.28 1.82
C GLY A 25 12.85 -47.94 1.21
N ASP A 26 13.16 -49.14 1.69
CA ASP A 26 14.20 -50.07 1.24
C ASP A 26 14.33 -50.24 -0.28
N ARG A 27 15.58 -50.25 -0.79
CA ARG A 27 16.18 -51.35 -1.59
C ARG A 27 17.63 -51.08 -2.00
N PRO A 28 18.49 -52.11 -2.10
CA PRO A 28 19.88 -51.99 -2.50
C PRO A 28 20.05 -52.22 -4.01
N PHE A 29 20.96 -51.47 -4.63
CA PHE A 29 21.61 -51.89 -5.88
C PHE A 29 23.11 -51.60 -5.79
N ASP A 30 23.88 -52.68 -5.69
CA ASP A 30 25.27 -52.75 -6.10
C ASP A 30 25.36 -52.48 -7.60
N VAL A 31 26.21 -51.54 -8.03
CA VAL A 31 27.05 -51.67 -9.23
C VAL A 31 28.32 -50.85 -9.04
N ALA A 32 29.44 -51.55 -8.90
CA ALA A 32 30.77 -51.01 -9.12
C ALA A 32 30.96 -50.65 -10.60
N SER A 33 31.48 -49.47 -10.90
CA SER A 33 32.23 -49.25 -12.14
C SER A 33 33.27 -48.15 -11.97
N HIS A 34 34.46 -48.48 -12.45
CA HIS A 34 35.62 -47.63 -12.63
C HIS A 34 35.31 -46.28 -13.25
N PHE A 35 35.90 -45.21 -12.71
CA PHE A 35 36.40 -44.11 -13.53
C PHE A 35 37.68 -43.54 -12.92
N ASP A 36 38.72 -43.57 -13.74
CA ASP A 36 40.05 -43.00 -13.52
C ASP A 36 40.18 -41.72 -14.36
N GLY A 37 40.89 -40.72 -13.83
CA GLY A 37 41.46 -39.60 -14.59
C GLY A 37 40.52 -38.49 -15.09
N GLY A 38 40.50 -37.34 -14.40
CA GLY A 38 39.91 -36.11 -14.91
C GLY A 38 40.34 -34.87 -14.12
N LYS A 39 41.16 -34.03 -14.75
CA LYS A 39 41.88 -32.87 -14.21
C LYS A 39 40.96 -31.72 -13.75
N ASN A 40 41.44 -31.01 -12.72
CA ASN A 40 41.14 -29.63 -12.29
C ASN A 40 39.97 -28.92 -12.98
N VAL A 41 38.89 -28.74 -12.23
CA VAL A 41 37.89 -27.71 -12.48
C VAL A 41 38.09 -26.65 -11.41
N ASP A 42 38.56 -25.48 -11.82
CA ASP A 42 38.59 -24.29 -10.98
C ASP A 42 37.17 -24.02 -10.48
N SER A 43 36.97 -24.19 -9.17
CA SER A 43 35.71 -23.82 -8.52
C SER A 43 35.62 -22.29 -8.54
N PRO A 44 34.53 -21.69 -9.09
CA PRO A 44 34.32 -20.26 -8.93
C PRO A 44 34.12 -20.01 -7.44
N THR A 45 35.10 -19.38 -6.82
CA THR A 45 34.95 -18.83 -5.48
C THR A 45 34.03 -17.64 -5.68
N PHE A 46 32.72 -17.86 -5.52
CA PHE A 46 31.74 -16.78 -5.53
C PHE A 46 32.08 -15.85 -4.36
N ASP A 47 32.39 -14.59 -4.67
CA ASP A 47 32.73 -13.55 -3.71
C ASP A 47 31.49 -13.15 -2.88
N TYR A 48 31.08 -14.02 -1.95
CA TYR A 48 30.07 -13.68 -0.95
C TYR A 48 30.53 -12.53 -0.05
N LEU A 49 31.83 -12.23 0.02
CA LEU A 49 32.35 -11.16 0.88
C LEU A 49 32.11 -9.75 0.32
N THR A 50 32.01 -9.58 -1.01
CA THR A 50 31.79 -8.25 -1.63
C THR A 50 30.35 -7.75 -1.46
N GLU A 51 29.35 -8.62 -1.49
CA GLU A 51 27.95 -8.21 -1.25
C GLU A 51 27.74 -7.78 0.21
N TYR A 52 28.27 -8.55 1.17
CA TYR A 52 28.14 -8.22 2.59
C TYR A 52 28.91 -6.95 2.96
N THR A 53 30.06 -6.68 2.36
CA THR A 53 30.80 -5.43 2.62
C THR A 53 30.09 -4.21 2.04
N SER A 54 29.49 -4.33 0.85
CA SER A 54 28.75 -3.21 0.23
C SER A 54 27.50 -2.84 1.03
N VAL A 55 26.69 -3.83 1.44
CA VAL A 55 25.51 -3.60 2.31
C VAL A 55 25.91 -3.02 3.66
N THR A 56 26.97 -3.54 4.28
CA THR A 56 27.47 -3.05 5.58
C THR A 56 27.96 -1.59 5.50
N ILE A 57 28.66 -1.21 4.42
CA ILE A 57 29.12 0.18 4.22
C ILE A 57 27.93 1.12 3.99
N ILE A 58 26.92 0.70 3.23
CA ILE A 58 25.69 1.48 3.01
C ILE A 58 24.94 1.69 4.34
N VAL A 59 24.76 0.63 5.14
CA VAL A 59 24.12 0.71 6.47
C VAL A 59 24.90 1.64 7.40
N ILE A 60 26.23 1.52 7.49
CA ILE A 60 27.07 2.40 8.32
C ILE A 60 26.97 3.87 7.86
N THR A 61 26.90 4.11 6.55
CA THR A 61 26.78 5.47 5.99
C THR A 61 25.40 6.08 6.28
N ILE A 62 24.32 5.29 6.18
CA ILE A 62 22.95 5.70 6.54
C ILE A 62 22.82 5.96 8.04
N MET A 63 23.47 5.14 8.88
CA MET A 63 23.44 5.32 10.33
C MET A 63 24.21 6.58 10.78
N ASN A 64 25.27 6.95 10.07
CA ASN A 64 26.06 8.14 10.40
C ASN A 64 25.50 9.44 9.79
N ASN A 65 24.75 9.37 8.69
CA ASN A 65 24.07 10.52 8.09
C ASN A 65 22.56 10.34 8.26
N GLN A 66 21.96 10.96 9.28
CA GLN A 66 20.50 11.01 9.52
C GLN A 66 19.70 11.73 8.42
N ILE A 67 20.29 11.97 7.26
CA ILE A 67 19.72 12.69 6.13
C ILE A 67 19.27 11.61 5.14
N LEU A 68 17.97 11.56 4.78
CA LEU A 68 17.57 10.76 3.62
C LEU A 68 18.44 11.24 2.46
N PRO A 69 19.18 10.36 1.75
CA PRO A 69 20.04 10.83 0.68
C PRO A 69 19.16 11.56 -0.32
N ASP A 70 19.35 12.87 -0.46
CA ASP A 70 18.54 13.66 -1.38
C ASP A 70 18.58 13.00 -2.76
N GLU A 71 17.37 12.66 -3.22
CA GLU A 71 17.06 12.25 -4.57
C GLU A 71 17.61 10.88 -5.00
N LEU A 72 17.27 9.80 -4.29
CA LEU A 72 17.68 8.43 -4.68
C LEU A 72 17.31 8.09 -6.13
N PHE A 73 16.19 8.62 -6.63
CA PHE A 73 15.69 8.35 -7.98
C PHE A 73 15.68 9.59 -8.89
N SER A 74 16.49 10.63 -8.64
CA SER A 74 16.56 11.73 -9.61
C SER A 74 17.21 11.29 -10.91
N ASN A 75 16.80 11.95 -12.00
CA ASN A 75 17.39 11.73 -13.33
C ASN A 75 18.91 11.94 -13.34
N VAL A 76 19.46 12.72 -12.41
CA VAL A 76 20.89 12.96 -12.26
C VAL A 76 21.62 11.75 -11.68
N ARG A 77 20.96 10.95 -10.83
CA ARG A 77 21.54 9.73 -10.24
C ARG A 77 21.29 8.49 -11.08
N LEU A 78 20.15 8.40 -11.76
CA LEU A 78 19.76 7.22 -12.54
C LEU A 78 20.40 7.20 -13.94
N THR A 79 21.72 7.37 -14.02
CA THR A 79 22.45 7.42 -15.30
C THR A 79 22.90 6.05 -15.81
N SER A 80 22.78 5.01 -14.99
CA SER A 80 23.21 3.64 -15.33
C SER A 80 22.42 2.60 -14.55
N LEU A 81 22.44 1.35 -15.02
CA LEU A 81 21.83 0.21 -14.33
C LEU A 81 22.41 0.03 -12.92
N ALA A 82 23.73 0.11 -12.78
CA ALA A 82 24.40 0.00 -11.47
C ALA A 82 23.93 1.07 -10.48
N ALA A 83 23.63 2.29 -10.95
CA ALA A 83 23.10 3.35 -10.09
C ALA A 83 21.65 3.09 -9.65
N VAL A 84 20.84 2.42 -10.48
CA VAL A 84 19.50 1.96 -10.12
C VAL A 84 19.59 0.89 -9.04
N GLU A 85 20.46 -0.11 -9.24
CA GLU A 85 20.70 -1.20 -8.27
C GLU A 85 21.18 -0.65 -6.92
N GLU A 86 22.16 0.27 -6.93
CA GLU A 86 22.63 0.94 -5.72
C GLU A 86 21.50 1.70 -5.00
N SER A 87 20.64 2.38 -5.76
CA SER A 87 19.50 3.12 -5.21
C SER A 87 18.47 2.18 -4.58
N LEU A 88 18.21 1.01 -5.18
CA LEU A 88 17.36 -0.01 -4.60
C LEU A 88 17.93 -0.58 -3.31
N VAL A 89 19.23 -0.94 -3.28
CA VAL A 89 19.90 -1.41 -2.05
C VAL A 89 19.82 -0.38 -0.93
N ARG A 90 19.97 0.92 -1.26
CA ARG A 90 19.80 2.01 -0.29
C ARG A 90 18.37 2.12 0.23
N VAL A 91 17.37 1.97 -0.64
CA VAL A 91 15.95 1.92 -0.22
C VAL A 91 15.72 0.76 0.74
N GLU A 92 16.18 -0.43 0.42
CA GLU A 92 16.04 -1.61 1.28
C GLU A 92 16.67 -1.36 2.65
N ALA A 93 17.91 -0.86 2.68
CA ALA A 93 18.59 -0.51 3.91
C ALA A 93 17.81 0.54 4.73
N LEU A 94 17.22 1.56 4.08
CA LEU A 94 16.38 2.55 4.75
C LEU A 94 15.11 1.94 5.34
N VAL A 95 14.47 1.00 4.62
CA VAL A 95 13.25 0.34 5.09
C VAL A 95 13.52 -0.50 6.35
N TYR A 96 14.64 -1.23 6.39
CA TYR A 96 15.03 -2.05 7.55
C TYR A 96 15.51 -1.23 8.74
N VAL A 97 16.34 -0.21 8.51
CA VAL A 97 16.97 0.55 9.60
C VAL A 97 16.03 1.63 10.16
N ASN A 98 15.21 2.24 9.30
CA ASN A 98 14.44 3.45 9.62
C ASN A 98 12.92 3.24 9.46
N HIS A 99 12.36 2.22 10.11
CA HIS A 99 10.91 1.95 10.10
C HIS A 99 10.03 3.17 10.48
N HIS A 100 10.56 4.10 11.28
CA HIS A 100 9.86 5.31 11.70
C HIS A 100 9.84 6.43 10.64
N ARG A 101 10.55 6.28 9.51
CA ARG A 101 10.63 7.28 8.42
C ARG A 101 10.04 6.79 7.10
N LEU A 102 9.29 5.70 7.11
CA LEU A 102 8.71 5.12 5.90
C LEU A 102 7.77 6.11 5.19
N ASP A 103 7.01 6.91 5.94
CA ASP A 103 6.16 7.96 5.36
C ASP A 103 6.97 8.96 4.52
N ALA A 104 8.10 9.42 5.04
CA ALA A 104 8.97 10.37 4.35
C ALA A 104 9.56 9.74 3.08
N LEU A 105 9.97 8.48 3.14
CA LEU A 105 10.48 7.73 1.99
C LEU A 105 9.39 7.57 0.91
N VAL A 106 8.17 7.17 1.29
CA VAL A 106 7.04 7.05 0.36
C VAL A 106 6.77 8.39 -0.30
N LEU A 107 6.72 9.47 0.47
CA LEU A 107 6.49 10.81 -0.05
C LEU A 107 7.59 11.28 -1.01
N GLU A 108 8.86 11.01 -0.72
CA GLU A 108 9.99 11.31 -1.60
C GLU A 108 9.87 10.56 -2.93
N LEU A 109 9.59 9.25 -2.88
CA LEU A 109 9.41 8.43 -4.08
C LEU A 109 8.25 8.93 -4.94
N LEU A 110 7.15 9.35 -4.32
CA LEU A 110 5.99 9.93 -5.00
C LEU A 110 6.27 11.30 -5.61
N GLN A 111 7.20 12.08 -5.05
CA GLN A 111 7.56 13.42 -5.52
C GLN A 111 8.63 13.41 -6.62
N THR A 112 9.53 12.42 -6.59
CA THR A 112 10.68 12.36 -7.49
C THR A 112 10.27 12.08 -8.93
N ASN A 113 9.47 11.02 -9.15
CA ASN A 113 8.97 10.63 -10.46
C ASN A 113 7.72 9.75 -10.29
N GLN A 114 6.74 9.88 -11.19
CA GLN A 114 5.55 9.03 -11.21
C GLN A 114 5.85 7.53 -11.26
N SER A 115 6.99 7.13 -11.84
CA SER A 115 7.38 5.71 -11.96
C SER A 115 8.32 5.22 -10.88
N ALA A 116 8.87 6.10 -10.03
CA ALA A 116 9.88 5.70 -9.03
C ALA A 116 9.28 4.75 -8.00
N PHE A 117 8.13 5.11 -7.42
CA PHE A 117 7.47 4.26 -6.44
C PHE A 117 7.05 2.89 -7.02
N PRO A 118 6.34 2.80 -8.17
CA PRO A 118 6.05 1.51 -8.81
C PRO A 118 7.30 0.66 -9.07
N ALA A 119 8.38 1.26 -9.58
CA ALA A 119 9.63 0.55 -9.86
C ALA A 119 10.27 -0.03 -8.59
N VAL A 120 10.28 0.74 -7.49
CA VAL A 120 10.76 0.25 -6.19
C VAL A 120 9.95 -0.98 -5.76
N ILE A 121 8.62 -0.90 -5.78
CA ILE A 121 7.75 -2.02 -5.37
C ILE A 121 7.98 -3.28 -6.22
N SER A 122 8.19 -3.12 -7.52
CA SER A 122 8.47 -4.24 -8.42
C SER A 122 9.84 -4.90 -8.18
N CYS A 123 10.83 -4.18 -7.66
CA CYS A 123 12.22 -4.63 -7.66
C CYS A 123 12.83 -4.94 -6.29
N VAL A 124 12.29 -4.43 -5.17
CA VAL A 124 12.83 -4.70 -3.82
C VAL A 124 12.74 -6.18 -3.43
N GLN A 125 13.43 -6.61 -2.37
CA GLN A 125 13.28 -7.96 -1.80
C GLN A 125 11.89 -8.18 -1.18
N ASP A 126 11.46 -9.46 -1.09
CA ASP A 126 10.13 -9.83 -0.56
C ASP A 126 9.91 -9.33 0.87
N ASP A 127 10.90 -9.51 1.75
CA ASP A 127 10.84 -9.02 3.13
C ASP A 127 10.68 -7.49 3.21
N THR A 128 11.36 -6.75 2.32
CA THR A 128 11.23 -5.28 2.22
C THR A 128 9.84 -4.91 1.73
N PHE A 129 9.34 -5.63 0.72
CA PHE A 129 7.99 -5.44 0.20
C PHE A 129 6.93 -5.68 1.29
N GLU A 130 7.05 -6.74 2.10
CA GLU A 130 6.11 -7.00 3.19
C GLU A 130 6.06 -5.86 4.22
N ILE A 131 7.21 -5.27 4.55
CA ILE A 131 7.30 -4.13 5.47
C ILE A 131 6.60 -2.90 4.85
N LEU A 132 6.92 -2.59 3.59
CA LEU A 132 6.33 -1.48 2.86
C LEU A 132 4.81 -1.67 2.70
N GLN A 133 4.35 -2.85 2.31
CA GLN A 133 2.94 -3.17 2.17
C GLN A 133 2.21 -2.98 3.49
N ARG A 134 2.72 -3.53 4.59
CA ARG A 134 2.11 -3.38 5.92
C ARG A 134 2.00 -1.92 6.34
N HIS A 135 3.03 -1.12 6.07
CA HIS A 135 3.02 0.31 6.33
C HIS A 135 1.99 1.03 5.45
N ILE A 136 1.96 0.78 4.15
CA ILE A 136 1.00 1.38 3.22
C ILE A 136 -0.44 1.05 3.64
N SER A 137 -0.72 -0.21 3.98
CA SER A 137 -2.05 -0.63 4.42
C SER A 137 -2.47 0.05 5.74
N SER A 138 -1.53 0.56 6.56
CA SER A 138 -1.83 1.33 7.77
C SER A 138 -2.15 2.80 7.48
N LEU A 139 -1.72 3.36 6.34
CA LEU A 139 -2.02 4.75 5.95
C LEU A 139 -3.51 5.00 5.70
N PHE A 140 -4.27 3.95 5.36
CA PHE A 140 -5.71 4.02 5.12
C PHE A 140 -6.56 4.08 6.41
N SER A 141 -5.93 4.18 7.58
CA SER A 141 -6.62 4.34 8.88
C SER A 141 -7.00 5.79 9.23
N ALA A 142 -6.72 6.74 8.33
CA ALA A 142 -6.93 8.16 8.57
C ALA A 142 -8.42 8.56 8.69
N GLU A 143 -8.67 9.63 9.45
CA GLU A 143 -9.96 10.30 9.51
C GLU A 143 -10.45 10.63 8.10
N PRO A 144 -11.71 10.31 7.75
CA PRO A 144 -12.22 10.53 6.40
C PRO A 144 -12.06 11.96 5.88
N GLN A 145 -12.19 12.94 6.78
CA GLN A 145 -12.05 14.36 6.48
C GLN A 145 -10.64 14.74 6.01
N GLN A 146 -9.63 13.96 6.39
CA GLN A 146 -8.23 14.19 6.07
C GLN A 146 -7.74 13.37 4.87
N PHE A 147 -8.58 12.46 4.34
CA PHE A 147 -8.18 11.52 3.31
C PHE A 147 -7.63 12.22 2.06
N ALA A 148 -8.28 13.29 1.59
CA ALA A 148 -7.86 14.03 0.39
C ALA A 148 -6.43 14.61 0.51
N SER A 149 -6.00 14.98 1.72
CA SER A 149 -4.64 15.48 2.00
C SER A 149 -3.65 14.38 2.42
N SER A 150 -4.11 13.14 2.59
CA SER A 150 -3.31 12.06 3.15
C SER A 150 -2.27 11.50 2.18
N THR A 151 -1.21 10.89 2.74
CA THR A 151 -0.24 10.10 1.98
C THR A 151 -0.91 8.94 1.24
N ALA A 152 -1.91 8.29 1.84
CA ALA A 152 -2.66 7.19 1.23
C ALA A 152 -3.33 7.61 -0.09
N HIS A 153 -4.00 8.77 -0.10
CA HIS A 153 -4.65 9.27 -1.31
C HIS A 153 -3.63 9.61 -2.41
N ARG A 154 -2.53 10.29 -2.05
CA ARG A 154 -1.45 10.64 -3.00
C ARG A 154 -0.83 9.39 -3.62
N LEU A 155 -0.55 8.40 -2.79
CA LEU A 155 -0.02 7.11 -3.20
C LEU A 155 -0.96 6.38 -4.16
N LEU A 156 -2.22 6.22 -3.75
CA LEU A 156 -3.23 5.50 -4.54
C LEU A 156 -3.48 6.18 -5.89
N THR A 157 -3.53 7.51 -5.92
CA THR A 157 -3.68 8.28 -7.15
C THR A 157 -2.49 8.11 -8.08
N ASN A 158 -1.27 8.11 -7.54
CA ASN A 158 -0.05 7.89 -8.31
C ASN A 158 -0.02 6.48 -8.91
N LEU A 159 -0.30 5.45 -8.12
CA LEU A 159 -0.39 4.06 -8.56
C LEU A 159 -1.47 3.87 -9.63
N SER A 160 -2.66 4.41 -9.39
CA SER A 160 -3.79 4.30 -10.31
C SER A 160 -3.48 4.94 -11.67
N ARG A 161 -2.90 6.15 -11.68
CA ARG A 161 -2.47 6.83 -12.91
C ARG A 161 -1.37 6.05 -13.61
N PHE A 162 -0.35 5.60 -12.89
CA PHE A 162 0.74 4.82 -13.46
C PHE A 162 0.17 3.59 -14.18
N LEU A 163 -0.60 2.74 -13.49
CA LEU A 163 -1.15 1.50 -14.06
C LEU A 163 -2.17 1.74 -15.18
N HIS A 164 -2.88 2.88 -15.16
CA HIS A 164 -3.83 3.22 -16.19
C HIS A 164 -3.16 3.68 -17.50
N PHE A 165 -2.11 4.52 -17.40
CA PHE A 165 -1.50 5.16 -18.56
C PHE A 165 -0.20 4.51 -19.04
N VAL A 166 0.42 3.64 -18.25
CA VAL A 166 1.60 2.90 -18.67
C VAL A 166 1.24 1.91 -19.77
N ASP A 167 2.10 1.83 -20.79
CA ASP A 167 1.97 0.86 -21.87
C ASP A 167 2.54 -0.49 -21.42
N LEU A 168 1.69 -1.29 -20.79
CA LEU A 168 1.98 -2.66 -20.37
C LEU A 168 1.28 -3.66 -21.30
N PRO A 169 1.86 -4.87 -21.48
CA PRO A 169 1.21 -5.95 -22.22
C PRO A 169 -0.21 -6.20 -21.70
N HIS A 170 -1.16 -6.37 -22.62
CA HIS A 170 -2.56 -6.58 -22.25
C HIS A 170 -2.73 -7.94 -21.55
N SER A 171 -3.35 -7.91 -20.36
CA SER A 171 -3.78 -9.10 -19.63
C SER A 171 -5.13 -8.84 -18.96
N ALA A 172 -5.90 -9.91 -18.70
CA ALA A 172 -7.18 -9.78 -18.00
C ALA A 172 -7.01 -9.16 -16.60
N SER A 173 -5.89 -9.44 -15.94
CA SER A 173 -5.51 -8.85 -14.66
C SER A 173 -5.34 -7.33 -14.80
N LEU A 174 -4.64 -6.88 -15.85
CA LEU A 174 -4.42 -5.47 -16.13
C LEU A 174 -5.73 -4.73 -16.46
N ASP A 175 -6.62 -5.35 -17.23
CA ASP A 175 -7.94 -4.78 -17.54
C ASP A 175 -8.78 -4.57 -16.27
N LEU A 176 -8.75 -5.56 -15.36
CA LEU A 176 -9.40 -5.45 -14.06
C LEU A 176 -8.80 -4.30 -13.22
N ILE A 177 -7.48 -4.16 -13.21
CA ILE A 177 -6.77 -3.07 -12.51
C ILE A 177 -7.13 -1.71 -13.08
N ARG A 178 -7.14 -1.58 -14.40
CA ARG A 178 -7.50 -0.35 -15.10
C ARG A 178 -8.96 0.01 -14.89
N SER A 179 -9.84 -0.97 -14.72
CA SER A 179 -11.26 -0.73 -14.41
C SER A 179 -11.49 -0.04 -13.06
N LYS A 180 -10.52 -0.10 -12.13
CA LYS A 180 -10.58 0.57 -10.82
C LYS A 180 -10.17 2.05 -10.87
N TYR A 181 -9.56 2.51 -11.96
CA TYR A 181 -9.12 3.91 -12.11
C TYR A 181 -10.24 4.94 -11.85
N PRO A 182 -11.44 4.81 -12.43
CA PRO A 182 -12.51 5.78 -12.19
C PRO A 182 -12.96 5.84 -10.72
N VAL A 183 -12.88 4.72 -9.99
CA VAL A 183 -13.24 4.69 -8.56
C VAL A 183 -12.25 5.55 -7.77
N VAL A 184 -10.95 5.37 -8.01
CA VAL A 184 -9.90 6.14 -7.34
C VAL A 184 -9.99 7.63 -7.68
N ASP A 185 -10.17 7.96 -8.96
CA ASP A 185 -10.19 9.34 -9.46
C ASP A 185 -11.39 10.15 -8.92
N ASN A 186 -12.52 9.49 -8.63
CA ASN A 186 -13.74 10.14 -8.14
C ASN A 186 -13.94 10.04 -6.62
N ALA A 187 -13.16 9.23 -5.92
CA ALA A 187 -13.39 8.94 -4.51
C ALA A 187 -13.30 10.18 -3.60
N THR A 188 -12.33 11.06 -3.82
CA THR A 188 -12.18 12.29 -3.01
C THR A 188 -13.38 13.21 -3.16
N LEU A 189 -13.87 13.40 -4.39
CA LEU A 189 -15.07 14.22 -4.64
C LEU A 189 -16.30 13.65 -3.92
N VAL A 190 -16.45 12.33 -3.90
CA VAL A 190 -17.55 11.66 -3.17
C VAL A 190 -17.39 11.86 -1.66
N ILE A 191 -16.19 11.62 -1.10
CA ILE A 191 -15.93 11.80 0.33
C ILE A 191 -16.17 13.25 0.76
N GLU A 192 -15.63 14.22 0.02
CA GLU A 192 -15.83 15.66 0.29
C GLU A 192 -17.31 16.04 0.22
N SER A 193 -18.04 15.55 -0.78
CA SER A 193 -19.49 15.78 -0.89
C SER A 193 -20.25 15.21 0.31
N LEU A 194 -19.89 14.01 0.79
CA LEU A 194 -20.51 13.39 1.95
C LEU A 194 -20.17 14.10 3.27
N VAL A 195 -18.93 14.59 3.41
CA VAL A 195 -18.50 15.32 4.60
C VAL A 195 -19.17 16.69 4.68
N THR A 196 -19.33 17.39 3.56
CA THR A 196 -19.86 18.77 3.51
C THR A 196 -21.38 18.84 3.42
N THR A 197 -22.06 17.76 3.03
CA THR A 197 -23.52 17.74 2.93
C THR A 197 -24.16 17.76 4.30
N ASP A 198 -25.02 18.76 4.51
CA ASP A 198 -25.88 18.86 5.69
C ASP A 198 -27.10 17.95 5.50
N PHE A 199 -27.10 16.83 6.22
CA PHE A 199 -28.25 15.92 6.27
C PHE A 199 -29.19 16.45 7.34
N CYS A 200 -30.33 17.00 6.91
CA CYS A 200 -31.35 17.46 7.85
C CYS A 200 -31.78 16.28 8.72
N GLU A 201 -31.36 16.26 9.97
CA GLU A 201 -31.89 15.32 10.96
C GLU A 201 -33.38 15.60 11.05
N ASP A 202 -34.20 14.57 10.82
CA ASP A 202 -35.63 14.65 11.06
C ASP A 202 -35.82 15.02 12.53
N VAL A 203 -36.02 16.31 12.81
CA VAL A 203 -36.44 16.79 14.13
C VAL A 203 -37.68 15.96 14.44
N PRO A 204 -37.67 15.11 15.49
CA PRO A 204 -38.85 14.37 15.85
C PRO A 204 -39.90 15.44 16.12
N VAL A 205 -40.95 15.47 15.29
CA VAL A 205 -42.08 16.37 15.49
C VAL A 205 -42.56 16.05 16.89
N SER A 206 -42.20 16.90 17.84
CA SER A 206 -42.59 16.79 19.23
C SER A 206 -44.09 16.65 19.19
N GLN A 207 -44.55 15.44 19.54
CA GLN A 207 -45.93 15.02 19.51
C GLN A 207 -46.66 15.92 20.50
N GLY A 208 -47.14 17.05 19.99
CA GLY A 208 -47.97 17.99 20.71
C GLY A 208 -49.19 17.22 21.16
N ARG A 209 -49.18 16.89 22.46
CA ARG A 209 -50.28 16.28 23.18
C ARG A 209 -51.46 17.25 23.10
N ALA A 210 -52.31 17.06 22.10
CA ALA A 210 -53.62 17.67 22.02
C ALA A 210 -54.65 16.54 21.95
N ASP A 211 -54.94 15.99 23.12
CA ASP A 211 -56.27 15.44 23.37
C ASP A 211 -57.25 16.60 23.19
N PHE A 212 -58.16 16.50 22.21
CA PHE A 212 -59.59 16.74 22.38
C PHE A 212 -60.34 16.56 21.05
N ALA A 213 -61.14 15.49 21.02
CA ALA A 213 -62.46 15.37 20.40
C ALA A 213 -62.68 15.70 18.90
N ALA A 214 -62.90 14.61 18.15
CA ALA A 214 -64.03 14.40 17.25
C ALA A 214 -64.42 15.49 16.24
N LEU A 215 -64.21 15.21 14.94
CA LEU A 215 -65.29 15.25 13.93
C LEU A 215 -64.85 14.63 12.59
N ARG A 216 -65.83 13.99 11.96
CA ARG A 216 -65.76 13.15 10.74
C ARG A 216 -65.31 13.90 9.49
N ALA A 217 -64.86 13.08 8.53
CA ALA A 217 -64.88 13.28 7.07
C ALA A 217 -63.77 14.21 6.54
N THR A 218 -62.79 13.74 5.77
CA THR A 218 -62.95 13.26 4.39
C THR A 218 -61.62 12.68 3.92
N ARG A 219 -61.68 11.57 3.18
CA ARG A 219 -60.53 11.02 2.45
C ARG A 219 -60.06 12.01 1.39
N THR A 220 -58.91 12.65 1.60
CA THR A 220 -58.06 13.07 0.49
C THR A 220 -56.64 12.57 0.77
N LYS A 221 -56.16 11.74 -0.15
CA LYS A 221 -54.81 11.16 -0.16
C LYS A 221 -53.80 12.30 -0.33
N GLN A 222 -53.36 12.92 0.75
CA GLN A 222 -52.19 13.79 0.71
C GLN A 222 -50.94 12.91 0.58
N LYS A 223 -50.38 12.97 -0.62
CA LYS A 223 -49.17 12.30 -1.07
C LYS A 223 -47.98 12.97 -0.37
N GLY A 224 -47.73 12.60 0.89
CA GLY A 224 -46.53 12.97 1.65
C GLY A 224 -45.29 12.26 1.10
N LYS A 225 -44.79 12.71 -0.06
CA LYS A 225 -43.48 12.34 -0.60
C LYS A 225 -42.81 13.60 -1.14
N SER A 226 -42.39 14.50 -0.25
CA SER A 226 -41.72 15.75 -0.63
C SER A 226 -40.46 16.07 0.17
N HIS A 227 -40.02 15.21 1.10
CA HIS A 227 -38.79 15.48 1.87
C HIS A 227 -37.51 14.92 1.24
N ASN A 228 -37.58 13.83 0.47
CA ASN A 228 -36.41 13.21 -0.18
C ASN A 228 -35.80 14.01 -1.34
N ARG A 229 -36.41 15.12 -1.79
CA ARG A 229 -35.91 15.85 -2.96
C ARG A 229 -34.77 16.84 -2.68
N LYS A 230 -34.56 17.24 -1.42
CA LYS A 230 -33.58 18.31 -1.11
C LYS A 230 -32.13 17.81 -1.05
N VAL A 231 -31.87 16.63 -0.48
CA VAL A 231 -30.52 16.05 -0.41
C VAL A 231 -30.01 15.64 -1.81
N SER A 232 -30.91 15.16 -2.67
CA SER A 232 -30.64 14.80 -4.08
C SER A 232 -30.17 15.95 -4.97
N MET A 233 -30.33 17.23 -4.56
CA MET A 233 -29.86 18.37 -5.36
C MET A 233 -28.40 18.72 -5.12
N VAL A 234 -27.82 18.31 -3.99
CA VAL A 234 -26.44 18.66 -3.60
C VAL A 234 -25.45 17.56 -3.99
N LEU A 235 -25.85 16.30 -3.84
CA LEU A 235 -25.03 15.14 -4.19
C LEU A 235 -25.21 14.79 -5.68
N ASP A 236 -24.12 14.69 -6.45
CA ASP A 236 -24.17 14.23 -7.85
C ASP A 236 -24.35 12.71 -7.93
N PRO A 237 -25.52 12.19 -8.36
CA PRO A 237 -25.77 10.75 -8.43
C PRO A 237 -24.81 9.99 -9.34
N LYS A 238 -24.19 10.67 -10.32
CA LYS A 238 -23.26 10.04 -11.25
C LYS A 238 -21.96 9.63 -10.55
N LEU A 239 -21.43 10.47 -9.66
CA LEU A 239 -20.20 10.17 -8.92
C LEU A 239 -20.39 8.94 -8.03
N PHE A 240 -21.52 8.86 -7.31
CA PHE A 240 -21.87 7.71 -6.49
C PHE A 240 -21.99 6.41 -7.29
N LYS A 241 -22.61 6.48 -8.48
CA LYS A 241 -22.70 5.34 -9.39
C LYS A 241 -21.32 4.87 -9.88
N ILE A 242 -20.40 5.80 -10.18
CA ILE A 242 -19.04 5.46 -10.62
C ILE A 242 -18.28 4.70 -9.53
N VAL A 243 -18.37 5.15 -8.27
CA VAL A 243 -17.72 4.49 -7.13
C VAL A 243 -18.50 3.27 -6.60
N GLY A 244 -19.66 2.95 -7.18
CA GLY A 244 -20.47 1.80 -6.80
C GLY A 244 -21.23 1.96 -5.47
N LEU A 245 -21.55 3.18 -5.06
CA LEU A 245 -22.30 3.47 -3.83
C LEU A 245 -23.72 3.94 -4.14
N GLU A 246 -24.63 3.68 -3.20
CA GLU A 246 -25.97 4.28 -3.19
C GLU A 246 -25.91 5.70 -2.59
N LEU A 247 -26.88 6.56 -2.96
CA LEU A 247 -26.95 7.89 -2.37
C LEU A 247 -27.48 7.78 -0.94
N PRO A 248 -26.73 8.26 0.06
CA PRO A 248 -27.19 8.23 1.44
C PRO A 248 -28.34 9.21 1.66
N LEU A 249 -29.28 8.81 2.51
CA LEU A 249 -30.45 9.58 2.90
C LEU A 249 -30.29 10.22 4.29
N SER A 250 -29.29 9.82 5.06
CA SER A 250 -29.02 10.30 6.42
C SER A 250 -27.52 10.46 6.68
N ARG A 251 -27.16 11.20 7.74
CA ARG A 251 -25.75 11.35 8.17
C ARG A 251 -25.12 10.00 8.48
N VAL A 252 -25.85 9.10 9.14
CA VAL A 252 -25.38 7.76 9.49
C VAL A 252 -25.08 6.93 8.24
N GLU A 253 -25.96 6.98 7.23
CA GLU A 253 -25.71 6.32 5.94
C GLU A 253 -24.51 6.91 5.21
N ALA A 254 -24.31 8.23 5.28
CA ALA A 254 -23.16 8.91 4.70
C ALA A 254 -21.84 8.48 5.36
N ASP A 255 -21.80 8.41 6.69
CA ASP A 255 -20.63 7.93 7.44
C ASP A 255 -20.31 6.47 7.09
N ASN A 256 -21.32 5.61 6.99
CA ASN A 256 -21.13 4.22 6.56
C ASN A 256 -20.62 4.12 5.12
N ALA A 257 -21.16 4.92 4.19
CA ALA A 257 -20.73 4.95 2.80
C ALA A 257 -19.27 5.43 2.67
N ILE A 258 -18.86 6.41 3.48
CA ILE A 258 -17.47 6.85 3.59
C ILE A 258 -16.56 5.70 4.04
N LEU A 259 -16.91 5.01 5.13
CA LEU A 259 -16.10 3.89 5.64
C LEU A 259 -16.01 2.75 4.63
N GLN A 260 -17.11 2.44 3.95
CA GLN A 260 -17.15 1.46 2.87
C GLN A 260 -16.20 1.85 1.73
N LEU A 261 -16.25 3.11 1.30
CA LEU A 261 -15.38 3.60 0.22
C LEU A 261 -13.90 3.55 0.61
N LEU A 262 -13.55 3.97 1.82
CA LEU A 262 -12.17 3.88 2.32
C LEU A 262 -11.67 2.43 2.38
N GLY A 263 -12.55 1.50 2.77
CA GLY A 263 -12.28 0.06 2.71
C GLY A 263 -11.99 -0.43 1.28
N GLU A 264 -12.81 -0.06 0.31
CA GLU A 264 -12.61 -0.41 -1.10
C GLU A 264 -11.30 0.20 -1.64
N LEU A 265 -11.00 1.46 -1.32
CA LEU A 265 -9.76 2.12 -1.76
C LEU A 265 -8.51 1.43 -1.19
N LYS A 266 -8.56 0.97 0.06
CA LYS A 266 -7.50 0.16 0.65
C LYS A 266 -7.32 -1.15 -0.11
N MET A 267 -8.40 -1.87 -0.38
CA MET A 267 -8.36 -3.12 -1.14
C MET A 267 -7.80 -2.91 -2.56
N ILE A 268 -8.17 -1.81 -3.22
CA ILE A 268 -7.61 -1.44 -4.54
C ILE A 268 -6.11 -1.18 -4.42
N SER A 269 -5.66 -0.46 -3.39
CA SER A 269 -4.25 -0.21 -3.14
C SER A 269 -3.46 -1.52 -2.97
N ASP A 270 -3.96 -2.43 -2.13
CA ASP A 270 -3.32 -3.72 -1.90
C ASP A 270 -3.25 -4.54 -3.21
N HIS A 271 -4.29 -4.50 -4.03
CA HIS A 271 -4.32 -5.16 -5.33
C HIS A 271 -3.29 -4.56 -6.31
N TYR A 272 -3.14 -3.23 -6.35
CA TYR A 272 -2.12 -2.57 -7.17
C TYR A 272 -0.70 -2.97 -6.76
N LEU A 273 -0.41 -3.03 -5.45
CA LEU A 273 0.89 -3.44 -4.94
C LEU A 273 1.21 -4.89 -5.32
N VAL A 274 0.25 -5.80 -5.16
CA VAL A 274 0.43 -7.22 -5.52
C VAL A 274 0.66 -7.38 -7.02
N TYR A 275 -0.07 -6.65 -7.86
CA TYR A 275 0.14 -6.71 -9.31
C TYR A 275 1.50 -6.17 -9.74
N LEU A 276 1.96 -5.07 -9.16
CA LEU A 276 3.29 -4.54 -9.43
C LEU A 276 4.39 -5.52 -9.04
N ARG A 277 4.16 -6.34 -8.01
CA ARG A 277 5.07 -7.40 -7.59
C ARG A 277 5.06 -8.58 -8.56
N ASN A 278 3.86 -9.01 -8.96
CA ASN A 278 3.64 -10.20 -9.76
C ASN A 278 2.65 -9.89 -10.88
N PRO A 279 3.12 -9.32 -12.01
CA PRO A 279 2.25 -9.05 -13.14
C PRO A 279 1.85 -10.37 -13.80
N CYS A 280 0.59 -10.79 -13.57
CA CYS A 280 -0.03 -11.98 -14.15
C CYS A 280 -0.67 -11.72 -15.52
#